data_AF-A0AAJ2YFH6-F1
#
_entry.id   AF-A0AAJ2YFH6-F1
#
_cell.length_a   1.000
_cell.length_b   1.000
_cell.length_c   1.000
_cell.angle_alpha   90.00
_cell.angle_beta   90.00
_cell.angle_gamma   90.00
#
_symmetry.space_group_name_H-M   'P 1'
#
loop_
_entity.id
_entity.type
_entity.pdbx_description
1 polymer ?
#
loop_
_entity_poly.entity_id
_entity_poly.type
_entity_poly.pdbx_seq_one_letter_code
_entity_poly.pdbx_strand_id
1 'polypeptide(L)'
;MPVSVPRAAVLPLAAGALAHIGPAATWLPLVRRHLSPRLAGAGHPRHVALTFDDGPDPVSTPLFLDALDGLGVRATFFVLGDAVVRHPGVVRETARRGHEVAVHGWSHDRPWLPAPVRELRAVRRAVAAVQDVTGVTPQWYRPPYGILTSGRWAAARAAGLRPVLWTAWGRDWTATATPASVRATVEADLGGGGTVLLHDTDRTAAPDCWRAALGALPDLVADWRAAGWTVGPLADHGTAVVHATAPRVLGRPGAVRRPPVSGRSWHG
;
A
#
# COMPACT_ATOMS: atom_id res chain seq x y z
N MET A 1 -31.18 42.67 -5.20
CA MET A 1 -31.80 41.60 -4.37
C MET A 1 -30.73 40.55 -4.08
N PRO A 2 -30.12 40.52 -2.89
CA PRO A 2 -29.17 39.46 -2.55
C PRO A 2 -29.96 38.17 -2.26
N VAL A 3 -29.61 37.08 -2.93
CA VAL A 3 -30.21 35.77 -2.69
C VAL A 3 -29.68 35.26 -1.34
N SER A 4 -30.55 35.27 -0.33
CA SER A 4 -30.25 34.71 0.99
C SER A 4 -30.26 33.18 0.89
N VAL A 5 -29.07 32.57 0.96
CA VAL A 5 -28.96 31.11 1.08
C VAL A 5 -29.46 30.73 2.50
N PRO A 6 -30.49 29.87 2.63
CA PRO A 6 -31.03 29.54 3.95
C PRO A 6 -29.99 28.80 4.80
N ARG A 7 -29.80 29.27 6.06
CA ARG A 7 -28.88 28.68 7.06
C ARG A 7 -29.05 27.16 7.24
N ALA A 8 -30.24 26.62 6.95
CA ALA A 8 -30.55 25.19 7.01
C ALA A 8 -29.83 24.34 5.94
N ALA A 9 -29.42 24.92 4.80
CA ALA A 9 -28.64 24.22 3.78
C ALA A 9 -27.12 24.22 4.08
N VAL A 10 -26.66 25.12 4.93
CA VAL A 10 -25.23 25.30 5.26
C VAL A 10 -24.72 24.22 6.23
N LEU A 11 -25.53 23.80 7.20
CA LEU A 11 -25.17 22.75 8.17
C LEU A 11 -24.91 21.36 7.55
N PRO A 12 -25.78 20.80 6.68
CA PRO A 12 -25.54 19.48 6.09
C PRO A 12 -24.38 19.48 5.08
N LEU A 13 -24.14 20.59 4.38
CA LEU A 13 -22.96 20.75 3.51
C LEU A 13 -21.66 20.83 4.32
N ALA A 14 -21.66 21.56 5.44
CA ALA A 14 -20.50 21.63 6.35
C ALA A 14 -20.22 20.27 7.02
N ALA A 15 -21.26 19.54 7.44
CA ALA A 15 -21.12 18.19 8.00
C ALA A 15 -20.59 17.18 6.97
N GLY A 16 -21.06 17.24 5.72
CA GLY A 16 -20.56 16.40 4.62
C GLY A 16 -19.10 16.68 4.27
N ALA A 17 -18.69 17.96 4.26
CA ALA A 17 -17.30 18.37 4.05
C ALA A 17 -16.38 17.91 5.21
N LEU A 18 -16.83 18.06 6.46
CA LEU A 18 -16.10 17.59 7.63
C LEU A 18 -15.97 16.06 7.67
N ALA A 19 -17.02 15.32 7.33
CA ALA A 19 -16.96 13.86 7.21
C ALA A 19 -16.05 13.39 6.06
N HIS A 20 -15.91 14.20 5.01
CA HIS A 20 -15.02 13.90 3.89
C HIS A 20 -13.53 14.06 4.25
N ILE A 21 -13.21 15.14 4.96
CA ILE A 21 -11.84 15.51 5.35
C ILE A 21 -11.43 14.86 6.67
N GLY A 22 -12.37 14.38 7.49
CA GLY A 22 -12.09 13.79 8.81
C GLY A 22 -10.97 12.75 8.79
N PRO A 23 -11.00 11.73 7.90
CA PRO A 23 -9.91 10.77 7.78
C PRO A 23 -8.59 11.39 7.25
N ALA A 24 -8.62 12.53 6.56
CA ALA A 24 -7.41 13.24 6.12
C ALA A 24 -6.64 13.88 7.29
N ALA A 25 -7.25 14.05 8.46
CA ALA A 25 -6.53 14.43 9.68
C ALA A 25 -5.43 13.41 10.05
N THR A 26 -5.51 12.17 9.55
CA THR A 26 -4.46 11.15 9.71
C THR A 26 -3.17 11.48 8.95
N TRP A 27 -3.12 12.56 8.18
CA TRP A 27 -1.83 13.11 7.72
C TRP A 27 -0.98 13.62 8.91
N LEU A 28 -1.61 14.07 10.01
CA LEU A 28 -0.92 14.54 11.20
C LEU A 28 -0.29 13.35 11.96
N PRO A 29 1.03 13.33 12.17
CA PRO A 29 1.72 12.18 12.77
C PRO A 29 1.17 11.75 14.13
N LEU A 30 0.90 12.70 15.04
CA LEU A 30 0.39 12.40 16.39
C LEU A 30 -1.00 11.76 16.34
N VAL A 31 -1.91 12.33 15.55
CA VAL A 31 -3.28 11.80 15.37
C VAL A 31 -3.22 10.38 14.83
N ARG A 32 -2.41 10.16 13.80
CA ARG A 32 -2.26 8.86 13.14
C ARG A 32 -1.65 7.80 14.06
N ARG A 33 -0.51 8.10 14.68
CA ARG A 33 0.24 7.14 15.51
C ARG A 33 -0.55 6.74 16.76
N HIS A 34 -1.27 7.67 17.39
CA HIS A 34 -2.02 7.37 18.62
C HIS A 34 -3.42 6.82 18.38
N LEU A 35 -4.18 7.35 17.41
CA LEU A 35 -5.57 6.95 17.23
C LEU A 35 -5.76 5.80 16.25
N SER A 36 -4.77 5.54 15.38
CA SER A 36 -4.89 4.51 14.34
C SER A 36 -3.53 3.88 14.00
N PRO A 37 -2.86 3.21 14.96
CA PRO A 37 -1.52 2.65 14.75
C PRO A 37 -1.45 1.68 13.57
N ARG A 38 -2.50 0.88 13.34
CA ARG A 38 -2.59 0.00 12.15
C ARG A 38 -2.64 0.78 10.83
N LEU A 39 -3.37 1.89 10.79
CA LEU A 39 -3.39 2.77 9.61
C LEU A 39 -2.06 3.50 9.44
N ALA A 40 -1.38 3.82 10.54
CA ALA A 40 -0.01 4.33 10.52
C ALA A 40 1.00 3.34 9.91
N GLY A 41 0.60 2.08 9.72
CA GLY A 41 1.51 1.02 9.32
C GLY A 41 2.37 0.51 10.47
N ALA A 42 1.99 0.74 11.74
CA ALA A 42 2.72 0.13 12.85
C ALA A 42 2.48 -1.39 12.88
N GLY A 43 3.57 -2.15 12.86
CA GLY A 43 3.59 -3.61 12.80
C GLY A 43 4.36 -4.27 13.93
N HIS A 44 4.94 -5.42 13.65
CA HIS A 44 5.70 -6.22 14.62
C HIS A 44 6.95 -5.45 15.10
N PRO A 45 7.20 -5.31 16.43
CA PRO A 45 8.25 -4.44 16.96
C PRO A 45 9.69 -4.72 16.49
N ARG A 46 9.97 -5.94 16.00
CA ARG A 46 11.28 -6.33 15.44
C ARG A 46 11.36 -6.26 13.92
N HIS A 47 10.38 -5.66 13.25
CA HIS A 47 10.35 -5.51 11.81
C HIS A 47 10.23 -4.04 11.43
N VAL A 48 10.95 -3.62 10.39
CA VAL A 48 10.77 -2.35 9.72
C VAL A 48 10.27 -2.64 8.31
N ALA A 49 9.10 -2.11 7.98
CA ALA A 49 8.58 -2.19 6.62
C ALA A 49 9.19 -1.08 5.75
N LEU A 50 10.00 -1.45 4.77
CA LEU A 50 10.58 -0.53 3.80
C LEU A 50 9.63 -0.39 2.61
N THR A 51 9.21 0.85 2.31
CA THR A 51 8.22 1.11 1.26
C THR A 51 8.64 2.25 0.34
N PHE A 52 8.30 2.12 -0.95
CA PHE A 52 8.56 3.11 -2.00
C PHE A 52 7.27 3.48 -2.71
N ASP A 53 7.00 4.78 -2.87
CA ASP A 53 5.83 5.31 -3.57
C ASP A 53 6.19 5.83 -4.98
N ASP A 54 5.17 5.95 -5.82
CA ASP A 54 5.11 6.65 -7.12
C ASP A 54 5.66 5.94 -8.36
N GLY A 55 6.41 4.86 -8.19
CA GLY A 55 6.86 4.00 -9.28
C GLY A 55 5.72 3.26 -10.03
N PRO A 56 6.04 2.36 -10.96
CA PRO A 56 7.38 2.10 -11.48
C PRO A 56 7.88 3.20 -12.41
N ASP A 57 9.19 3.39 -12.43
CA ASP A 57 9.91 4.18 -13.41
C ASP A 57 10.95 3.30 -14.13
N PRO A 58 11.09 3.37 -15.47
CA PRO A 58 11.97 2.47 -16.20
C PRO A 58 13.48 2.73 -15.98
N VAL A 59 13.86 3.85 -15.36
CA VAL A 59 15.26 4.20 -15.11
C VAL A 59 15.62 3.97 -13.64
N SER A 60 14.85 4.55 -12.74
CA SER A 60 15.17 4.61 -11.32
C SER A 60 14.76 3.33 -10.57
N THR A 61 13.55 2.81 -10.76
CA THR A 61 13.08 1.59 -10.07
C THR A 61 14.06 0.40 -10.21
N PRO A 62 14.62 0.06 -11.40
CA PRO A 62 15.61 -1.01 -11.52
C PRO A 62 16.84 -0.84 -10.63
N LEU A 63 17.32 0.40 -10.44
CA LEU A 63 18.47 0.69 -9.58
C LEU A 63 18.15 0.42 -8.10
N PHE A 64 16.92 0.70 -7.68
CA PHE A 64 16.46 0.33 -6.33
C PHE A 64 16.40 -1.20 -6.18
N LEU A 65 15.90 -1.92 -7.18
CA LEU A 65 15.87 -3.39 -7.14
C LEU A 65 17.28 -3.97 -7.00
N ASP A 66 18.24 -3.48 -7.79
CA ASP A 66 19.64 -3.93 -7.72
C ASP A 66 20.28 -3.61 -6.36
N ALA A 67 20.02 -2.43 -5.79
CA ALA A 67 20.52 -2.07 -4.47
C ALA A 67 19.92 -2.95 -3.36
N LEU A 68 18.61 -3.23 -3.44
CA LEU A 68 17.92 -4.09 -2.47
C LEU A 68 18.41 -5.54 -2.54
N ASP A 69 18.67 -6.07 -3.74
CA ASP A 69 19.30 -7.38 -3.94
C ASP A 69 20.69 -7.43 -3.30
N GLY A 70 21.52 -6.41 -3.53
CA GLY A 70 22.85 -6.30 -2.91
C GLY A 70 22.80 -6.21 -1.38
N LEU A 71 21.73 -5.66 -0.81
CA LEU A 71 21.50 -5.60 0.63
C LEU A 71 20.84 -6.86 1.19
N GLY A 72 20.32 -7.76 0.34
CA GLY A 72 19.53 -8.92 0.74
C GLY A 72 18.23 -8.54 1.44
N VAL A 73 17.56 -7.49 0.98
CA VAL A 73 16.32 -6.94 1.57
C VAL A 73 15.21 -6.91 0.52
N ARG A 74 13.99 -7.21 0.94
CA ARG A 74 12.77 -7.03 0.13
C ARG A 74 11.99 -5.82 0.66
N ALA A 75 11.10 -5.27 -0.16
CA ALA A 75 10.38 -4.03 0.14
C ALA A 75 8.98 -4.06 -0.48
N THR A 76 8.15 -3.09 -0.14
CA THR A 76 6.84 -2.87 -0.78
C THR A 76 6.88 -1.67 -1.70
N PHE A 77 6.52 -1.85 -2.98
CA PHE A 77 6.42 -0.79 -3.97
C PHE A 77 4.95 -0.43 -4.20
N PHE A 78 4.55 0.78 -3.81
CA PHE A 78 3.24 1.34 -4.07
C PHE A 78 3.23 1.99 -5.46
N VAL A 79 2.69 1.25 -6.43
CA VAL A 79 2.75 1.65 -7.84
C VAL A 79 1.52 2.42 -8.29
N LEU A 80 1.73 3.37 -9.21
CA LEU A 80 0.67 4.06 -9.93
C LEU A 80 0.17 3.21 -11.11
N GLY A 81 -1.14 3.03 -11.20
CA GLY A 81 -1.75 2.18 -12.23
C GLY A 81 -1.43 2.62 -13.67
N ASP A 82 -1.32 3.93 -13.93
CA ASP A 82 -0.94 4.41 -15.25
C ASP A 82 0.51 4.08 -15.61
N ALA A 83 1.41 4.06 -14.62
CA ALA A 83 2.80 3.68 -14.76
C ALA A 83 2.98 2.18 -14.93
N VAL A 84 2.16 1.37 -14.22
CA VAL A 84 2.09 -0.09 -14.43
C VAL A 84 1.78 -0.43 -15.89
N VAL A 85 0.81 0.26 -16.50
CA VAL A 85 0.45 0.03 -17.91
C VAL A 85 1.56 0.46 -18.87
N ARG A 86 2.29 1.54 -18.57
CA ARG A 86 3.39 2.01 -19.43
C ARG A 86 4.66 1.18 -19.30
N HIS A 87 4.93 0.63 -18.11
CA HIS A 87 6.18 -0.06 -17.80
C HIS A 87 5.93 -1.44 -17.17
N PRO A 88 5.15 -2.34 -17.83
CA PRO A 88 4.77 -3.62 -17.25
C PRO A 88 5.97 -4.54 -16.99
N GLY A 89 7.04 -4.41 -17.77
CA GLY A 89 8.29 -5.17 -17.57
C GLY A 89 8.94 -4.88 -16.22
N VAL A 90 8.95 -3.62 -15.78
CA VAL A 90 9.53 -3.20 -14.49
C VAL A 90 8.73 -3.82 -13.34
N VAL A 91 7.40 -3.73 -13.39
CA VAL A 91 6.53 -4.27 -12.33
C VAL A 91 6.63 -5.80 -12.24
N ARG A 92 6.72 -6.48 -13.39
CA ARG A 92 6.94 -7.92 -13.44
C ARG A 92 8.27 -8.29 -12.80
N GLU A 93 9.31 -7.51 -13.06
CA GLU A 93 10.62 -7.71 -12.45
C GLU A 93 10.62 -7.47 -10.94
N THR A 94 9.98 -6.39 -10.47
CA THR A 94 9.76 -6.12 -9.05
C THR A 94 9.11 -7.31 -8.34
N ALA A 95 8.02 -7.85 -8.90
CA ALA A 95 7.35 -9.03 -8.36
C ALA A 95 8.21 -10.31 -8.45
N ARG A 96 8.94 -10.51 -9.56
CA ARG A 96 9.81 -11.68 -9.78
C ARG A 96 10.94 -11.75 -8.77
N ARG A 97 11.51 -10.61 -8.37
CA ARG A 97 12.53 -10.49 -7.31
C ARG A 97 11.96 -10.62 -5.89
N GLY A 98 10.65 -10.85 -5.76
CA GLY A 98 9.99 -11.14 -4.48
C GLY A 98 9.63 -9.90 -3.67
N HIS A 99 9.71 -8.70 -4.24
CA HIS A 99 9.17 -7.51 -3.61
C HIS A 99 7.64 -7.53 -3.65
N GLU A 100 7.02 -6.91 -2.66
CA GLU A 100 5.58 -6.76 -2.61
C GLU A 100 5.14 -5.59 -3.51
N VAL A 101 4.14 -5.81 -4.35
CA VAL A 101 3.54 -4.75 -5.19
C VAL A 101 2.19 -4.33 -4.60
N ALA A 102 2.06 -3.04 -4.31
CA ALA A 102 0.90 -2.39 -3.71
C ALA A 102 0.39 -1.26 -4.61
N VAL A 103 -0.79 -0.70 -4.32
CA VAL A 103 -1.43 0.31 -5.18
C VAL A 103 -1.35 1.72 -4.59
N HIS A 104 -0.89 2.68 -5.39
CA HIS A 104 -0.85 4.12 -5.06
C HIS A 104 -1.92 4.96 -5.82
N GLY A 105 -2.95 4.29 -6.34
CA GLY A 105 -3.97 4.91 -7.18
C GLY A 105 -3.63 4.84 -8.66
N TRP A 106 -4.23 5.70 -9.49
CA TRP A 106 -4.06 5.65 -10.95
C TRP A 106 -3.02 6.64 -11.49
N SER A 107 -3.08 7.93 -11.12
CA SER A 107 -2.26 9.01 -11.73
C SER A 107 -1.79 10.08 -10.73
N HIS A 108 -1.60 9.72 -9.46
CA HIS A 108 -1.19 10.63 -8.37
C HIS A 108 -2.05 11.92 -8.27
N ASP A 109 -3.37 11.74 -8.35
CA ASP A 109 -4.32 12.86 -8.37
C ASP A 109 -4.46 13.53 -6.98
N ARG A 110 -4.65 14.85 -6.97
CA ARG A 110 -4.99 15.61 -5.75
C ARG A 110 -6.47 15.46 -5.42
N PRO A 111 -6.86 15.19 -4.15
CA PRO A 111 -8.26 14.98 -3.76
C PRO A 111 -8.99 16.29 -3.45
N TRP A 112 -8.91 17.29 -4.32
CA TRP A 112 -9.50 18.61 -4.05
C TRP A 112 -11.02 18.56 -3.88
N LEU A 113 -11.69 17.67 -4.61
CA LEU A 113 -13.15 17.52 -4.61
C LEU A 113 -13.54 16.07 -4.35
N PRO A 114 -14.62 15.81 -3.58
CA PRO A 114 -15.14 14.46 -3.39
C PRO A 114 -15.57 13.83 -4.71
N ALA A 115 -14.97 12.70 -5.08
CA ALA A 115 -15.31 11.96 -6.31
C ALA A 115 -15.31 10.44 -6.09
N PRO A 116 -16.17 9.90 -5.20
CA PRO A 116 -16.08 8.52 -4.72
C PRO A 116 -16.17 7.46 -5.84
N VAL A 117 -17.03 7.66 -6.84
CA VAL A 117 -17.15 6.74 -7.98
C VAL A 117 -15.88 6.74 -8.85
N ARG A 118 -15.31 7.93 -9.08
CA ARG A 118 -14.06 8.07 -9.84
C ARG A 118 -12.90 7.42 -9.08
N GLU A 119 -12.80 7.67 -7.78
CA GLU A 119 -11.77 7.07 -6.90
C GLU A 119 -11.88 5.54 -6.90
N LEU A 120 -13.08 4.98 -6.72
CA LEU A 120 -13.28 3.53 -6.78
C LEU A 120 -12.88 2.93 -8.14
N ARG A 121 -13.27 3.58 -9.24
CA ARG A 121 -12.87 3.13 -10.58
C ARG A 121 -11.36 3.19 -10.77
N ALA A 122 -10.72 4.28 -10.34
CA ALA A 122 -9.28 4.46 -10.43
C ALA A 122 -8.52 3.39 -9.64
N VAL A 123 -8.91 3.14 -8.38
CA VAL A 123 -8.29 2.12 -7.53
C VAL A 123 -8.50 0.71 -8.11
N ARG A 124 -9.72 0.35 -8.52
CA ARG A 124 -9.98 -0.96 -9.15
C ARG A 124 -9.19 -1.16 -10.44
N ARG A 125 -9.07 -0.12 -11.25
CA ARG A 125 -8.29 -0.16 -12.49
C ARG A 125 -6.81 -0.37 -12.20
N ALA A 126 -6.26 0.27 -11.17
CA ALA A 126 -4.88 0.06 -10.75
C ALA A 126 -4.64 -1.37 -10.21
N VAL A 127 -5.58 -1.89 -9.41
CA VAL A 127 -5.54 -3.30 -8.95
C VAL A 127 -5.52 -4.27 -10.12
N ALA A 128 -6.44 -4.10 -11.07
CA ALA A 128 -6.51 -4.95 -12.27
C ALA A 128 -5.21 -4.88 -13.07
N ALA A 129 -4.65 -3.68 -13.30
CA ALA A 129 -3.39 -3.52 -14.01
C ALA A 129 -2.23 -4.28 -13.35
N VAL A 130 -2.13 -4.25 -12.01
CA VAL A 130 -1.10 -5.02 -11.30
C VAL A 130 -1.35 -6.53 -11.41
N GLN A 131 -2.59 -6.97 -11.23
CA GLN A 131 -2.97 -8.39 -11.37
C GLN A 131 -2.68 -8.92 -12.77
N ASP A 132 -3.01 -8.17 -13.81
CA ASP A 132 -2.80 -8.56 -15.21
C ASP A 132 -1.30 -8.70 -15.55
N VAL A 133 -0.45 -7.83 -14.98
CA VAL A 133 1.00 -7.82 -15.28
C VAL A 133 1.78 -8.87 -14.48
N THR A 134 1.37 -9.12 -13.23
CA THR A 134 2.15 -9.90 -12.26
C THR A 134 1.49 -11.21 -11.82
N GLY A 135 0.18 -11.37 -12.02
CA GLY A 135 -0.62 -12.44 -11.41
C GLY A 135 -0.86 -12.27 -9.91
N VAL A 136 -0.29 -11.26 -9.26
CA VAL A 136 -0.42 -11.00 -7.83
C VAL A 136 -1.61 -10.08 -7.58
N THR A 137 -2.39 -10.39 -6.55
CA THR A 137 -3.45 -9.49 -6.06
C THR A 137 -2.87 -8.56 -4.99
N PRO A 138 -2.78 -7.24 -5.24
CA PRO A 138 -2.33 -6.28 -4.24
C PRO A 138 -3.22 -6.31 -3.01
N GLN A 139 -2.62 -6.16 -1.83
CA GLN A 139 -3.36 -6.09 -0.57
C GLN A 139 -3.42 -4.66 0.00
N TRP A 140 -2.48 -3.82 -0.39
CA TRP A 140 -2.28 -2.51 0.20
C TRP A 140 -2.65 -1.37 -0.74
N TYR A 141 -3.18 -0.32 -0.11
CA TYR A 141 -3.41 0.96 -0.74
C TYR A 141 -2.77 2.06 0.09
N ARG A 142 -2.01 2.94 -0.55
CA ARG A 142 -1.59 4.21 0.05
C ARG A 142 -2.13 5.34 -0.83
N PRO A 143 -2.84 6.32 -0.27
CA PRO A 143 -3.36 7.42 -1.07
C PRO A 143 -2.23 8.41 -1.42
N PRO A 144 -2.24 8.97 -2.65
CA PRO A 144 -1.39 10.11 -3.00
C PRO A 144 -1.43 11.22 -1.95
N TYR A 145 -0.25 11.77 -1.66
CA TYR A 145 -0.01 12.79 -0.62
C TYR A 145 -0.30 12.35 0.82
N GLY A 146 -0.60 11.06 1.07
CA GLY A 146 -1.07 10.58 2.37
C GLY A 146 -2.48 11.08 2.74
N ILE A 147 -3.17 11.75 1.81
CA ILE A 147 -4.49 12.33 2.07
C ILE A 147 -5.55 11.25 1.84
N LEU A 148 -5.89 10.56 2.93
CA LEU A 148 -6.95 9.57 2.97
C LEU A 148 -8.29 10.24 3.25
N THR A 149 -9.06 10.58 2.21
CA THR A 149 -10.45 11.05 2.40
C THR A 149 -11.38 9.86 2.65
N SER A 150 -12.59 10.10 3.16
CA SER A 150 -13.60 9.04 3.33
C SER A 150 -13.91 8.30 2.03
N GLY A 151 -13.94 9.03 0.90
CA GLY A 151 -14.13 8.47 -0.43
C GLY A 151 -12.99 7.53 -0.83
N ARG A 152 -11.74 7.90 -0.56
CA ARG A 152 -10.56 7.05 -0.83
C ARG A 152 -10.50 5.83 0.08
N TRP A 153 -10.83 6.00 1.36
CA TRP A 153 -10.95 4.89 2.29
C TRP A 153 -11.99 3.88 1.82
N ALA A 154 -13.20 4.34 1.49
CA ALA A 154 -14.27 3.49 0.98
C ALA A 154 -13.89 2.82 -0.34
N ALA A 155 -13.27 3.57 -1.26
CA ALA A 155 -12.79 3.05 -2.54
C ALA A 155 -11.77 1.91 -2.35
N ALA A 156 -10.77 2.11 -1.51
CA ALA A 156 -9.78 1.10 -1.17
C ALA A 156 -10.44 -0.15 -0.58
N ARG A 157 -11.33 0.02 0.39
CA ARG A 157 -12.04 -1.10 1.04
C ARG A 157 -12.92 -1.87 0.05
N ALA A 158 -13.66 -1.17 -0.82
CA ALA A 158 -14.50 -1.77 -1.85
C ALA A 158 -13.73 -2.39 -3.03
N ALA A 159 -12.42 -2.11 -3.13
CA ALA A 159 -11.48 -2.77 -4.03
C ALA A 159 -10.72 -3.93 -3.35
N GLY A 160 -11.06 -4.28 -2.09
CA GLY A 160 -10.40 -5.35 -1.35
C GLY A 160 -9.05 -4.95 -0.72
N LEU A 161 -8.66 -3.68 -0.83
CA LEU A 161 -7.38 -3.18 -0.31
C LEU A 161 -7.50 -2.70 1.14
N ARG A 162 -6.34 -2.66 1.79
CA ARG A 162 -6.12 -2.11 3.13
C ARG A 162 -5.39 -0.78 3.01
N PRO A 163 -6.01 0.35 3.41
CA PRO A 163 -5.30 1.61 3.52
C PRO A 163 -4.16 1.53 4.54
N VAL A 164 -2.99 2.02 4.17
CA VAL A 164 -1.82 2.14 5.05
C VAL A 164 -1.04 3.41 4.72
N LEU A 165 -0.53 4.06 5.75
CA LEU A 165 0.31 5.25 5.66
C LEU A 165 1.74 4.86 6.09
N TRP A 166 2.36 5.66 6.93
CA TRP A 166 3.72 5.43 7.40
C TRP A 166 3.91 5.94 8.83
N THR A 167 4.92 5.41 9.52
CA THR A 167 5.35 5.93 10.82
C THR A 167 6.52 6.88 10.62
N ALA A 168 7.47 6.60 9.72
CA ALA A 168 8.63 7.44 9.42
C ALA A 168 8.72 7.72 7.91
N TRP A 169 9.36 8.82 7.52
CA TRP A 169 9.54 9.20 6.12
C TRP A 169 10.88 9.90 5.88
N GLY A 170 11.38 9.90 4.64
CA GLY A 170 12.69 10.45 4.33
C GLY A 170 12.74 11.92 3.92
N ARG A 171 11.61 12.54 3.52
CA ARG A 171 11.61 13.85 2.82
C ARG A 171 12.51 13.87 1.57
N ASP A 172 12.67 12.70 0.98
CA ASP A 172 13.52 12.40 -0.15
C ASP A 172 13.01 13.02 -1.47
N TRP A 173 11.75 13.42 -1.54
CA TRP A 173 11.13 14.06 -2.73
C TRP A 173 11.58 15.51 -3.01
N THR A 174 12.45 16.08 -2.14
CA THR A 174 12.86 17.49 -2.22
C THR A 174 14.15 17.66 -3.01
N ALA A 175 14.31 18.80 -3.71
CA ALA A 175 15.51 19.08 -4.51
C ALA A 175 16.81 19.18 -3.68
N THR A 176 16.71 19.42 -2.38
CA THR A 176 17.85 19.56 -1.46
C THR A 176 18.10 18.30 -0.64
N ALA A 177 17.34 17.22 -0.89
CA ALA A 177 17.54 15.97 -0.18
C ALA A 177 18.92 15.37 -0.53
N THR A 178 19.59 14.87 0.51
CA THR A 178 20.84 14.11 0.40
C THR A 178 20.66 12.77 1.11
N PRO A 179 21.49 11.75 0.81
CA PRO A 179 21.46 10.49 1.56
C PRO A 179 21.54 10.69 3.07
N ALA A 180 22.41 11.59 3.54
CA ALA A 180 22.57 11.90 4.96
C ALA A 180 21.31 12.56 5.56
N SER A 181 20.67 13.50 4.85
CA SER A 181 19.45 14.14 5.36
C SER A 181 18.27 13.18 5.37
N VAL A 182 18.17 12.29 4.38
CA VAL A 182 17.14 11.23 4.33
C VAL A 182 17.30 10.30 5.52
N ARG A 183 18.52 9.78 5.74
CA ARG A 183 18.86 8.95 6.89
C ARG A 183 18.49 9.63 8.20
N ALA A 184 18.98 10.84 8.44
CA ALA A 184 18.70 11.59 9.66
C ALA A 184 17.20 11.82 9.90
N THR A 185 16.43 12.09 8.83
CA THR A 185 14.97 12.32 8.95
C THR A 185 14.23 11.03 9.28
N VAL A 186 14.62 9.89 8.67
CA VAL A 186 14.01 8.59 8.98
C VAL A 186 14.30 8.18 10.42
N GLU A 187 15.57 8.23 10.84
CA GLU A 187 16.00 7.79 12.18
C GLU A 187 15.40 8.65 13.31
N ALA A 188 15.10 9.93 13.06
CA ALA A 188 14.46 10.79 14.04
C ALA A 188 13.04 10.33 14.43
N ASP A 189 12.36 9.61 13.53
CA ASP A 189 10.96 9.23 13.67
C ASP A 189 10.73 7.72 13.79
N LEU A 190 11.72 6.91 13.36
CA LEU A 190 11.59 5.47 13.27
C LEU A 190 11.74 4.81 14.65
N GLY A 191 10.81 3.91 14.94
CA GLY A 191 10.92 2.97 16.03
C GLY A 191 10.63 1.56 15.54
N GLY A 192 10.91 0.56 16.39
CA GLY A 192 10.62 -0.84 16.09
C GLY A 192 9.14 -1.05 15.72
N GLY A 193 8.89 -1.79 14.64
CA GLY A 193 7.54 -1.93 14.08
C GLY A 193 7.13 -0.77 13.20
N GLY A 194 8.04 0.08 12.76
CA GLY A 194 7.74 1.20 11.88
C GLY A 194 7.63 0.84 10.39
N THR A 195 6.79 1.60 9.68
CA THR A 195 6.75 1.64 8.21
C THR A 195 7.44 2.91 7.72
N VAL A 196 8.46 2.75 6.88
CA VAL A 196 9.26 3.83 6.28
C VAL A 196 8.72 4.16 4.89
N LEU A 197 8.41 5.44 4.65
CA LEU A 197 8.05 5.98 3.33
C LEU A 197 9.26 6.64 2.67
N LEU A 198 9.61 6.15 1.48
CA LEU A 198 10.53 6.76 0.52
C LEU A 198 9.89 6.70 -0.89
N HIS A 199 10.58 7.21 -1.90
CA HIS A 199 10.13 7.25 -3.29
C HIS A 199 11.24 6.69 -4.19
N ASP A 200 10.87 5.84 -5.15
CA ASP A 200 11.81 5.23 -6.09
C ASP A 200 11.90 5.97 -7.44
N THR A 201 11.21 7.11 -7.57
CA THR A 201 11.13 7.94 -8.77
C THR A 201 10.97 9.43 -8.41
N ASP A 202 11.23 10.31 -9.37
CA ASP A 202 10.99 11.76 -9.31
C ASP A 202 9.73 12.21 -10.08
N ARG A 203 8.94 11.28 -10.64
CA ARG A 203 7.77 11.55 -11.51
C ARG A 203 6.79 12.60 -10.95
N THR A 204 6.63 12.64 -9.64
CA THR A 204 5.67 13.46 -8.87
C THR A 204 6.38 14.45 -7.95
N ALA A 205 7.71 14.55 -8.05
CA ALA A 205 8.61 15.17 -7.09
C ALA A 205 9.67 16.06 -7.77
N ALA A 206 10.68 16.50 -7.02
CA ALA A 206 11.79 17.25 -7.60
C ALA A 206 12.65 16.35 -8.51
N PRO A 207 13.17 16.83 -9.66
CA PRO A 207 14.02 16.03 -10.53
C PRO A 207 15.20 15.40 -9.79
N ASP A 208 15.53 14.16 -10.14
CA ASP A 208 16.63 13.34 -9.60
C ASP A 208 16.58 13.08 -8.07
N CYS A 209 15.50 13.45 -7.38
CA CYS A 209 15.44 13.36 -5.92
C CYS A 209 15.52 11.92 -5.38
N TRP A 210 15.10 10.93 -6.19
CA TRP A 210 15.19 9.49 -5.88
C TRP A 210 16.63 9.04 -5.55
N ARG A 211 17.66 9.75 -6.04
CA ARG A 211 19.07 9.45 -5.73
C ARG A 211 19.38 9.59 -4.24
N ALA A 212 18.73 10.51 -3.55
CA ALA A 212 18.91 10.70 -2.12
C ALA A 212 18.41 9.47 -1.33
N ALA A 213 17.22 8.97 -1.67
CA ALA A 213 16.69 7.75 -1.09
C ALA A 213 17.56 6.53 -1.41
N LEU A 214 17.92 6.34 -2.69
CA LEU A 214 18.77 5.23 -3.13
C LEU A 214 20.12 5.19 -2.39
N GLY A 215 20.79 6.35 -2.30
CA GLY A 215 22.07 6.46 -1.61
C GLY A 215 21.99 6.27 -0.10
N ALA A 216 20.83 6.46 0.52
CA ALA A 216 20.64 6.25 1.96
C ALA A 216 20.41 4.77 2.33
N LEU A 217 20.00 3.91 1.38
CA LEU A 217 19.60 2.53 1.68
C LEU A 217 20.66 1.70 2.40
N PRO A 218 21.95 1.71 2.01
CA PRO A 218 22.95 0.87 2.68
C PRO A 218 23.10 1.20 4.15
N ASP A 219 23.16 2.50 4.48
CA ASP A 219 23.31 2.98 5.84
C ASP A 219 22.05 2.73 6.67
N LEU A 220 20.86 3.01 6.13
CA LEU A 220 19.59 2.74 6.79
C LEU A 220 19.45 1.25 7.15
N VAL A 221 19.71 0.36 6.19
CA VAL A 221 19.62 -1.08 6.43
C VAL A 221 20.66 -1.55 7.44
N ALA A 222 21.88 -0.99 7.41
CA ALA A 222 22.91 -1.29 8.39
C ALA A 222 22.49 -0.86 9.81
N ASP A 223 21.95 0.36 9.96
CA ASP A 223 21.48 0.89 11.24
C ASP A 223 20.35 0.03 11.82
N TRP A 224 19.35 -0.33 11.00
CA TRP A 224 18.22 -1.13 11.46
C TRP A 224 18.63 -2.55 11.87
N ARG A 225 19.58 -3.15 11.14
CA ARG A 225 20.16 -4.44 11.51
C ARG A 225 20.96 -4.34 12.82
N ALA A 226 21.74 -3.29 13.00
CA ALA A 226 22.48 -3.04 14.24
C ALA A 226 21.54 -2.82 15.44
N ALA A 227 20.38 -2.21 15.21
CA ALA A 227 19.30 -2.09 16.20
C ALA A 227 18.52 -3.40 16.45
N GLY A 228 18.86 -4.49 15.76
CA GLY A 228 18.23 -5.81 15.91
C GLY A 228 16.89 -5.95 15.18
N TRP A 229 16.59 -5.08 14.21
CA TRP A 229 15.39 -5.16 13.40
C TRP A 229 15.61 -5.93 12.11
N THR A 230 14.60 -6.71 11.74
CA THR A 230 14.47 -7.28 10.39
C THR A 230 13.88 -6.22 9.47
N VAL A 231 14.27 -6.25 8.19
CA VAL A 231 13.82 -5.28 7.18
C VAL A 231 13.10 -6.03 6.06
N GLY A 232 11.94 -5.55 5.64
CA GLY A 232 11.14 -6.29 4.66
C GLY A 232 9.91 -5.53 4.15
N PRO A 233 9.05 -6.23 3.39
CA PRO A 233 7.77 -5.69 2.91
C PRO A 233 6.70 -5.63 4.02
N LEU A 234 5.65 -4.86 3.79
CA LEU A 234 4.45 -4.78 4.63
C LEU A 234 3.77 -6.12 4.85
N ALA A 235 3.82 -7.04 3.88
CA ALA A 235 3.34 -8.42 4.03
C ALA A 235 3.97 -9.15 5.23
N ASP A 236 5.25 -8.90 5.50
CA ASP A 236 6.00 -9.51 6.60
C ASP A 236 5.86 -8.70 7.91
N HIS A 237 5.27 -7.51 7.84
CA HIS A 237 5.23 -6.55 8.94
C HIS A 237 4.22 -6.92 10.05
N GLY A 238 3.40 -7.95 9.87
CA GLY A 238 2.50 -8.44 10.93
C GLY A 238 1.38 -7.46 11.32
N THR A 239 1.03 -6.52 10.44
CA THR A 239 -0.02 -5.51 10.65
C THR A 239 -1.44 -6.11 10.78
N ALA A 240 -1.60 -7.42 10.52
CA ALA A 240 -2.52 -8.36 11.19
C ALA A 240 -2.51 -9.71 10.43
N VAL A 241 -2.21 -10.82 11.10
CA VAL A 241 -2.71 -12.15 10.70
C VAL A 241 -4.08 -12.30 11.35
N VAL A 242 -5.14 -12.19 10.56
CA VAL A 242 -6.37 -12.94 10.83
C VAL A 242 -6.48 -13.88 9.65
N HIS A 243 -6.34 -15.18 9.91
CA HIS A 243 -6.58 -16.20 8.92
C HIS A 243 -7.88 -15.87 8.18
N ALA A 244 -7.79 -15.67 6.87
CA ALA A 244 -8.95 -15.90 6.04
C ALA A 244 -9.30 -17.37 6.25
N THR A 245 -10.25 -17.67 7.14
CA THR A 245 -10.95 -18.94 7.08
C THR A 245 -11.52 -19.00 5.69
N ALA A 246 -10.92 -19.86 4.86
CA ALA A 246 -11.46 -20.21 3.56
C ALA A 246 -12.95 -20.55 3.77
N PRO A 247 -13.85 -20.08 2.88
CA PRO A 247 -15.25 -20.47 2.97
C PRO A 247 -15.30 -22.00 2.98
N ARG A 248 -15.83 -22.58 4.06
CA ARG A 248 -16.19 -24.00 4.10
C ARG A 248 -17.10 -24.23 2.90
N VAL A 249 -16.59 -24.98 1.93
CA VAL A 249 -17.43 -25.58 0.90
C VAL A 249 -18.43 -26.45 1.63
N LEU A 250 -19.67 -25.96 1.76
CA LEU A 250 -20.79 -26.79 2.18
C LEU A 250 -20.90 -27.91 1.15
N GLY A 251 -20.50 -29.11 1.57
CA GLY A 251 -20.60 -30.31 0.75
C GLY A 251 -22.03 -30.46 0.23
N ARG A 252 -22.14 -30.70 -1.09
CA ARG A 252 -23.42 -31.02 -1.75
C ARG A 252 -24.07 -32.21 -1.03
N PRO A 253 -25.38 -32.17 -0.75
CA PRO A 253 -26.09 -33.36 -0.30
C PRO A 253 -26.28 -34.31 -1.49
N GLY A 254 -25.96 -35.59 -1.30
CA GLY A 254 -26.53 -36.67 -2.10
C GLY A 254 -25.52 -37.59 -2.78
N ALA A 255 -25.15 -38.67 -2.08
CA ALA A 255 -24.97 -39.97 -2.73
C ALA A 255 -25.67 -41.02 -1.86
N VAL A 256 -26.91 -41.35 -2.26
CA VAL A 256 -27.67 -42.46 -1.69
C VAL A 256 -26.89 -43.74 -1.98
N ARG A 257 -26.35 -44.37 -0.93
CA ARG A 257 -25.79 -45.72 -1.03
C ARG A 257 -26.93 -46.69 -1.34
N ARG A 258 -26.89 -47.30 -2.53
CA ARG A 258 -27.69 -48.49 -2.84
C ARG A 258 -27.15 -49.69 -2.04
N PRO A 259 -28.00 -50.53 -1.45
CA PRO A 259 -27.55 -51.75 -0.78
C PRO A 259 -27.09 -52.79 -1.81
N PRO A 260 -26.21 -53.74 -1.40
CA PRO A 260 -25.70 -54.77 -2.30
C PRO A 260 -26.80 -55.75 -2.68
N VAL A 261 -26.88 -56.07 -3.98
CA VAL A 261 -27.73 -57.16 -4.49
C VAL A 261 -27.06 -58.47 -4.12
N SER A 262 -27.74 -59.27 -3.30
CA SER A 262 -27.36 -60.66 -3.00
C SER A 262 -27.47 -61.51 -4.27
N GLY A 263 -26.34 -61.98 -4.79
CA GLY A 263 -26.31 -63.02 -5.81
C GLY A 263 -26.77 -64.35 -5.22
N ARG A 264 -27.90 -64.87 -5.71
CA ARG A 264 -28.25 -66.29 -5.59
C ARG A 264 -27.73 -67.00 -6.83
N SER A 265 -26.75 -67.87 -6.61
CA SER A 265 -26.40 -68.98 -7.49
C SER A 265 -27.53 -70.01 -7.49
N TRP A 266 -27.96 -70.44 -8.67
CA TRP A 266 -28.64 -71.71 -8.88
C TRP A 266 -27.83 -72.53 -9.88
N HIS A 267 -27.40 -73.70 -9.40
CA HIS A 267 -26.97 -74.94 -10.06
C HIS A 267 -26.30 -74.94 -11.43
N GLY A 268 -25.03 -75.36 -11.39
CA GLY A 268 -24.42 -76.42 -12.20
C GLY A 268 -23.35 -77.07 -11.34
#